data_AF-A0A2A5JQ37-F1
#
_entry.id   AF-A0A2A5JQ37-F1
#
_cell.length_a   1.000
_cell.length_b   1.000
_cell.length_c   1.000
_cell.angle_alpha   90.00
_cell.angle_beta   90.00
_cell.angle_gamma   90.00
#
_symmetry.space_group_name_H-M   'P 1'
#
loop_
_entity.id
_entity.type
_entity.pdbx_description
1 polymer ?
#
loop_
_entity_poly.entity_id
_entity_poly.type
_entity_poly.pdbx_seq_one_letter_code
_entity_poly.pdbx_strand_id
1 'polypeptide(L)'
;MLGARLKDINICTLSILAVVPFTLETIVFSSGLISLESSKDQRLLQNTLIFGTHFIIGLLIIFPLTYRVEITKKLFPKLKSRYTFADAIMPWLAIFNVVMSFAALVENYFRNAKGANMTFFFYSFDVSGYLIYSANCLILLSLAAITYKEEYDYALPSIRKKR
;
A
#
# COMPACT_ATOMS: atom_id res chain seq x y z
N MET A 1 -18.20 -1.61 1.43
CA MET A 1 -17.22 -0.63 0.90
C MET A 1 -17.97 0.47 0.14
N LEU A 2 -17.65 1.74 0.39
CA LEU A 2 -18.27 2.89 -0.27
C LEU A 2 -18.17 2.81 -1.81
N GLY A 3 -17.05 2.29 -2.34
CA GLY A 3 -16.87 2.06 -3.78
C GLY A 3 -17.91 1.10 -4.39
N ALA A 4 -18.36 0.08 -3.65
CA ALA A 4 -19.42 -0.81 -4.11
C ALA A 4 -20.80 -0.11 -4.13
N ARG A 5 -21.02 0.85 -3.21
CA ARG A 5 -22.23 1.70 -3.21
C ARG A 5 -22.19 2.74 -4.34
N LEU A 6 -21.02 3.27 -4.65
CA LEU A 6 -20.76 4.20 -5.76
C LEU A 6 -20.58 3.49 -7.11
N LYS A 7 -20.65 2.15 -7.15
CA LYS A 7 -20.40 1.31 -8.34
C LYS A 7 -19.06 1.63 -9.05
N ASP A 8 -18.08 2.17 -8.33
CA ASP A 8 -16.78 2.53 -8.87
C ASP A 8 -15.76 1.41 -8.57
N ILE A 9 -15.42 0.65 -9.62
CA ILE A 9 -14.42 -0.42 -9.55
C ILE A 9 -13.03 0.09 -9.17
N ASN A 10 -12.72 1.35 -9.44
CA ASN A 10 -11.39 1.91 -9.19
C ASN A 10 -11.14 2.05 -7.69
N ILE A 11 -12.11 2.61 -6.96
CA ILE A 11 -12.04 2.70 -5.50
C ILE A 11 -11.95 1.29 -4.89
N CYS A 12 -12.77 0.34 -5.37
CA CYS A 12 -12.75 -1.04 -4.86
C CYS A 12 -11.39 -1.71 -5.05
N THR A 13 -10.85 -1.69 -6.27
CA THR A 13 -9.56 -2.34 -6.60
C THR A 13 -8.39 -1.69 -5.86
N LEU A 14 -8.32 -0.36 -5.82
CA LEU A 14 -7.28 0.36 -5.07
C LEU A 14 -7.39 0.13 -3.56
N SER A 15 -8.59 0.08 -3.00
CA SER A 15 -8.79 -0.22 -1.58
C SER A 15 -8.33 -1.63 -1.22
N ILE A 16 -8.60 -2.61 -2.10
CA ILE A 16 -8.09 -3.97 -1.92
C ILE A 16 -6.56 -3.95 -1.95
N LEU A 17 -5.95 -3.34 -2.97
CA LEU A 17 -4.50 -3.28 -3.11
C LEU A 17 -3.80 -2.54 -1.95
N ALA A 18 -4.47 -1.54 -1.34
CA ALA A 18 -3.96 -0.85 -0.16
C ALA A 18 -4.00 -1.72 1.11
N VAL A 19 -4.98 -2.61 1.25
CA VAL A 19 -5.18 -3.45 2.45
C VAL A 19 -4.42 -4.77 2.39
N VAL A 20 -4.17 -5.31 1.20
CA VAL A 20 -3.41 -6.56 1.01
C VAL A 20 -2.06 -6.57 1.74
N PRO A 21 -1.15 -5.58 1.59
CA PRO A 21 0.15 -5.64 2.28
C PRO A 21 -0.01 -5.72 3.80
N PHE A 22 -0.89 -4.90 4.38
CA PHE A 22 -1.18 -4.92 5.82
C PHE A 22 -1.73 -6.27 6.28
N THR A 23 -2.61 -6.88 5.49
CA THR A 23 -3.18 -8.19 5.81
C THR A 23 -2.13 -9.29 5.75
N LEU A 24 -1.26 -9.27 4.73
CA LEU A 24 -0.16 -10.23 4.59
C LEU A 24 0.84 -10.10 5.75
N GLU A 25 1.23 -8.88 6.10
CA GLU A 25 2.11 -8.62 7.24
C GLU A 25 1.47 -9.14 8.54
N THR A 26 0.20 -8.81 8.78
CA THR A 26 -0.52 -9.27 9.98
C THR A 26 -0.55 -10.79 10.06
N ILE A 27 -0.83 -11.49 8.95
CA ILE A 27 -0.83 -12.96 8.91
C ILE A 27 0.56 -13.51 9.25
N VAL A 28 1.62 -12.96 8.65
CA VAL A 28 2.99 -13.47 8.86
C VAL A 28 3.46 -13.25 10.30
N PHE A 29 3.21 -12.06 10.88
CA PHE A 29 3.69 -11.75 12.22
C PHE A 29 2.78 -12.29 13.33
N SER A 30 1.45 -12.36 13.11
CA SER A 30 0.50 -12.84 14.12
C SER A 30 0.41 -14.37 14.17
N SER A 31 0.85 -15.08 13.13
CA SER A 31 0.93 -16.55 13.14
C SER A 31 2.05 -17.10 14.03
N GLY A 32 2.93 -16.23 14.56
CA GLY A 32 4.09 -16.64 15.33
C GLY A 32 5.22 -17.27 14.51
N LEU A 33 5.09 -17.30 13.17
CA LEU A 33 6.14 -17.80 12.26
C LEU A 33 7.42 -16.97 12.36
N ILE A 34 7.29 -15.66 12.61
CA ILE A 34 8.39 -14.73 12.84
C ILE A 34 8.11 -14.02 14.15
N SER A 35 8.92 -14.29 15.17
CA SER A 35 8.87 -13.53 16.43
C SER A 35 9.31 -12.09 16.19
N LEU A 36 8.66 -11.14 16.85
CA LEU A 36 9.09 -9.74 16.90
C LEU A 36 10.13 -9.50 18.01
N GLU A 37 10.34 -10.46 18.92
CA GLU A 37 11.27 -10.33 20.05
C GLU A 37 12.69 -10.72 19.65
N SER A 38 13.55 -9.72 19.43
CA SER A 38 14.96 -9.96 19.11
C SER A 38 15.81 -10.16 20.38
N SER A 39 16.21 -11.40 20.63
CA SER A 39 17.32 -11.73 21.54
C SER A 39 18.66 -11.23 20.99
N LYS A 40 19.63 -10.92 21.85
CA LYS A 40 20.93 -10.35 21.43
C LYS A 40 21.68 -11.27 20.48
N ASP A 41 21.61 -12.58 20.69
CA ASP A 41 22.38 -13.57 19.95
C ASP A 41 21.82 -13.83 18.53
N GLN A 42 20.52 -13.60 18.33
CA GLN A 42 19.84 -13.85 17.04
C GLN A 42 19.37 -12.58 16.33
N ARG A 43 19.76 -11.40 16.84
CA ARG A 43 19.29 -10.11 16.35
C ARG A 43 19.51 -9.87 14.86
N LEU A 44 20.66 -10.28 14.33
CA LEU A 44 20.95 -10.15 12.90
C LEU A 44 19.92 -10.93 12.07
N LEU A 45 19.73 -12.21 12.38
CA LEU A 45 18.82 -13.10 11.65
C LEU A 45 17.38 -12.62 11.77
N GLN A 46 16.94 -12.29 12.98
CA GLN A 46 15.56 -11.95 13.25
C GLN A 46 15.14 -10.64 12.57
N ASN A 47 15.96 -9.60 12.68
CA ASN A 47 15.70 -8.36 11.96
C ASN A 47 15.77 -8.53 10.44
N THR A 48 16.62 -9.44 9.94
CA THR A 48 16.66 -9.79 8.51
C THR A 48 15.34 -10.41 8.06
N LEU A 49 14.76 -11.30 8.88
CA LEU A 49 13.45 -11.89 8.60
C LEU A 49 12.33 -10.84 8.64
N ILE A 50 12.34 -9.93 9.63
CA ILE A 50 11.34 -8.87 9.75
C ILE A 50 11.41 -7.92 8.55
N PHE A 51 12.54 -7.23 8.34
CA PHE A 51 12.68 -6.26 7.25
C PHE A 51 12.63 -6.93 5.88
N GLY A 52 13.11 -8.17 5.75
CA GLY A 52 13.03 -8.98 4.54
C GLY A 52 11.61 -9.33 4.15
N THR A 53 10.76 -9.66 5.14
CA THR A 53 9.34 -9.92 4.90
C THR A 53 8.64 -8.66 4.38
N HIS A 54 8.84 -7.51 5.03
CA HIS A 54 8.30 -6.23 4.54
C HIS A 54 8.77 -5.89 3.13
N PHE A 55 10.06 -6.11 2.83
CA PHE A 55 10.62 -5.89 1.50
C PHE A 55 9.95 -6.77 0.43
N ILE A 56 9.80 -8.07 0.69
CA ILE A 56 9.16 -9.01 -0.23
C ILE A 56 7.68 -8.65 -0.45
N ILE A 57 6.93 -8.38 0.62
CA ILE A 57 5.52 -7.96 0.52
C ILE A 57 5.40 -6.66 -0.28
N GLY A 58 6.28 -5.68 -0.04
CA GLY A 58 6.32 -4.44 -0.79
C GLY A 58 6.54 -4.67 -2.28
N LEU A 59 7.51 -5.53 -2.66
CA LEU A 59 7.77 -5.88 -4.06
C LEU A 59 6.56 -6.53 -4.74
N LEU A 60 5.85 -7.43 -4.04
CA LEU A 60 4.66 -8.11 -4.56
C LEU A 60 3.51 -7.14 -4.88
N ILE A 61 3.46 -5.99 -4.21
CA ILE A 61 2.39 -4.99 -4.37
C ILE A 61 2.69 -3.96 -5.45
N ILE A 62 3.96 -3.68 -5.75
CA ILE A 62 4.33 -2.70 -6.79
C ILE A 62 3.75 -3.08 -8.16
N PHE A 63 3.90 -4.34 -8.57
CA PHE A 63 3.41 -4.80 -9.87
C PHE A 63 1.89 -4.61 -10.05
N PRO A 64 1.02 -5.14 -9.16
CA PRO A 64 -0.42 -4.97 -9.32
C PRO A 64 -0.89 -3.52 -9.13
N LEU A 65 -0.18 -2.68 -8.38
CA LEU A 65 -0.47 -1.24 -8.31
C LEU A 65 -0.13 -0.53 -9.62
N THR A 66 1.03 -0.83 -10.21
CA THR A 66 1.52 -0.18 -11.43
C THR A 66 0.63 -0.49 -12.63
N TYR A 67 0.20 -1.74 -12.76
CA TYR A 67 -0.60 -2.24 -13.88
C TYR A 67 -2.07 -2.46 -13.51
N ARG A 68 -2.58 -1.80 -12.46
CA ARG A 68 -3.93 -2.05 -11.93
C ARG A 68 -4.99 -1.96 -13.00
N VAL A 69 -4.94 -0.93 -13.84
CA VAL A 69 -5.98 -0.65 -14.83
C VAL A 69 -5.97 -1.70 -15.93
N GLU A 70 -4.80 -2.09 -16.41
CA GLU A 70 -4.60 -3.13 -17.43
C GLU A 70 -5.06 -4.49 -16.89
N ILE A 71 -4.67 -4.83 -15.66
CA ILE A 71 -5.08 -6.06 -14.98
C ILE A 71 -6.61 -6.07 -14.81
N THR A 72 -7.20 -4.97 -14.36
CA THR A 72 -8.65 -4.86 -14.14
C THR A 72 -9.42 -4.97 -15.45
N LYS A 73 -8.97 -4.32 -16.53
CA LYS A 73 -9.59 -4.42 -17.85
C LYS A 73 -9.50 -5.84 -18.42
N LYS A 74 -8.39 -6.54 -18.18
CA LYS A 74 -8.19 -7.93 -18.63
C LYS A 74 -9.07 -8.92 -17.87
N LEU A 75 -9.19 -8.77 -16.55
CA LEU A 75 -9.99 -9.66 -15.70
C LEU A 75 -11.49 -9.35 -15.75
N PHE A 76 -11.84 -8.07 -15.87
CA PHE A 76 -13.22 -7.59 -15.81
C PHE A 76 -13.51 -6.61 -16.96
N PRO A 77 -13.56 -7.09 -18.22
CA PRO A 77 -13.69 -6.22 -19.41
C PRO A 77 -15.00 -5.43 -19.46
N LYS A 78 -16.04 -5.88 -18.73
CA LYS A 78 -17.34 -5.19 -18.66
C LYS A 78 -17.35 -4.01 -17.69
N LEU A 79 -16.32 -3.87 -16.84
CA LEU A 79 -16.24 -2.81 -15.84
C LEU A 79 -15.49 -1.59 -16.40
N LYS A 80 -16.01 -0.39 -16.15
CA LYS A 80 -15.38 0.87 -16.55
C LYS A 80 -14.21 1.21 -15.62
N SER A 81 -13.08 0.54 -15.81
CA SER A 81 -11.82 0.90 -15.13
C SER A 81 -11.11 2.03 -15.88
N ARG A 82 -10.74 3.07 -15.13
CA ARG A 82 -10.05 4.27 -15.63
C ARG A 82 -8.82 4.55 -14.76
N TYR A 83 -7.83 5.20 -15.33
CA TYR A 83 -6.73 5.76 -14.55
C TYR A 83 -7.24 6.91 -13.70
N THR A 84 -6.74 6.98 -12.48
CA THR A 84 -7.05 8.00 -11.48
C THR A 84 -5.74 8.62 -10.98
N PHE A 85 -5.81 9.74 -10.26
CA PHE A 85 -4.61 10.31 -9.65
C PHE A 85 -3.96 9.34 -8.63
N ALA A 86 -4.75 8.45 -8.02
CA ALA A 86 -4.25 7.45 -7.09
C ALA A 86 -3.30 6.44 -7.78
N ASP A 87 -3.59 6.08 -9.04
CA ASP A 87 -2.71 5.24 -9.86
C ASP A 87 -1.35 5.89 -10.13
N ALA A 88 -1.28 7.23 -10.08
CA ALA A 88 -0.02 7.95 -10.24
C ALA A 88 0.79 8.05 -8.95
N ILE A 89 0.15 8.01 -7.77
CA ILE A 89 0.82 8.27 -6.47
C ILE A 89 1.09 6.97 -5.69
N MET A 90 0.12 6.05 -5.61
CA MET A 90 0.23 4.85 -4.78
C MET A 90 1.40 3.93 -5.16
N PRO A 91 1.77 3.74 -6.45
CA PRO A 91 2.98 2.98 -6.79
C PRO A 91 4.26 3.59 -6.22
N TRP A 92 4.37 4.93 -6.18
CA TRP A 92 5.54 5.59 -5.59
C TRP A 92 5.61 5.41 -4.08
N LEU A 93 4.46 5.41 -3.39
CA LEU A 93 4.42 5.08 -1.96
C LEU A 93 4.88 3.64 -1.71
N ALA A 94 4.48 2.70 -2.57
CA ALA A 94 4.94 1.31 -2.48
C ALA A 94 6.45 1.17 -2.76
N ILE A 95 6.98 1.87 -3.76
CA ILE A 95 8.42 1.93 -4.05
C ILE A 95 9.17 2.51 -2.86
N PHE A 96 8.67 3.61 -2.27
CA PHE A 96 9.27 4.21 -1.09
C PHE A 96 9.31 3.22 0.08
N ASN A 97 8.24 2.46 0.33
CA ASN A 97 8.23 1.40 1.34
C ASN A 97 9.35 0.38 1.11
N VAL A 98 9.49 -0.10 -0.13
CA VAL A 98 10.51 -1.09 -0.51
C VAL A 98 11.92 -0.54 -0.30
N VAL A 99 12.17 0.72 -0.67
CA VAL A 99 13.46 1.37 -0.43
C VAL A 99 13.75 1.48 1.07
N MET A 100 12.77 1.84 1.89
CA MET A 100 12.92 1.90 3.35
C MET A 100 13.21 0.52 3.95
N SER A 101 12.51 -0.54 3.52
CA SER A 101 12.78 -1.91 3.98
C SER A 101 14.16 -2.39 3.56
N PHE A 102 14.59 -2.06 2.34
CA PHE A 102 15.94 -2.39 1.87
C PHE A 102 17.03 -1.65 2.66
N ALA A 103 16.85 -0.35 2.90
CA ALA A 103 17.78 0.44 3.69
C ALA A 103 17.88 -0.08 5.14
N ALA A 104 16.75 -0.50 5.74
CA ALA A 104 16.72 -1.12 7.05
C ALA A 104 17.46 -2.48 7.06
N LEU A 105 17.35 -3.29 6.01
CA LEU A 105 18.13 -4.54 5.86
C LEU A 105 19.64 -4.27 5.80
N VAL A 106 20.05 -3.29 5.00
CA VAL A 106 21.45 -2.89 4.86
C VAL A 106 21.98 -2.38 6.20
N GLU A 107 21.25 -1.49 6.87
CA GLU A 107 21.59 -1.00 8.21
C GLU A 107 21.68 -2.15 9.22
N ASN A 108 20.74 -3.09 9.18
CA ASN A 108 20.75 -4.25 10.06
C ASN A 108 22.01 -5.12 9.89
N TYR A 109 22.45 -5.32 8.65
CA TYR A 109 23.69 -6.03 8.36
C TYR A 109 24.91 -5.28 8.92
N PHE A 110 25.05 -3.99 8.61
CA PHE A 110 26.19 -3.21 9.11
C PHE A 110 26.20 -3.12 10.64
N ARG A 111 25.03 -2.95 11.27
CA ARG A 111 24.93 -2.84 12.72
C ARG A 111 25.26 -4.15 13.43
N ASN A 112 24.64 -5.25 13.03
CA ASN A 112 24.69 -6.49 13.80
C ASN A 112 25.74 -7.49 13.29
N ALA A 113 26.20 -7.38 12.04
CA ALA A 113 27.29 -8.22 11.50
C ALA A 113 28.66 -7.52 11.52
N LYS A 114 28.70 -6.20 11.34
CA LYS A 114 29.95 -5.41 11.29
C LYS A 114 30.18 -4.52 12.52
N GLY A 115 29.23 -4.44 13.45
CA GLY A 115 29.36 -3.63 14.66
C GLY A 115 29.26 -2.12 14.44
N ALA A 116 28.71 -1.67 13.31
CA ALA A 116 28.51 -0.26 13.04
C ALA A 116 27.43 0.35 13.95
N ASN A 117 27.57 1.60 14.36
CA ASN A 117 26.64 2.27 15.27
C ASN A 117 25.58 3.11 14.53
N MET A 118 24.89 2.50 13.57
CA MET A 118 23.88 3.16 12.72
C MET A 118 22.47 2.65 13.09
N THR A 119 21.53 3.57 13.29
CA THR A 119 20.16 3.27 13.77
C THR A 119 19.07 4.10 13.09
N PHE A 120 19.40 4.82 12.03
CA PHE A 120 18.50 5.80 11.41
C PHE A 120 17.29 5.12 10.78
N PHE A 121 17.52 4.11 9.92
CA PHE A 121 16.45 3.39 9.26
C PHE A 121 15.70 2.48 10.23
N PHE A 122 16.38 1.91 11.22
CA PHE A 122 15.76 1.11 12.26
C PHE A 122 14.69 1.89 13.03
N TYR A 123 14.98 3.11 13.47
CA TYR A 123 14.00 3.95 14.18
C TYR A 123 12.95 4.57 13.25
N SER A 124 13.32 4.87 12.01
CA SER A 124 12.42 5.50 11.05
C SER A 124 11.42 4.50 10.43
N PHE A 125 11.69 3.19 10.53
CA PHE A 125 10.92 2.16 9.84
C PHE A 125 9.45 2.16 10.26
N ASP A 126 9.17 2.09 11.57
CA ASP A 126 7.80 2.09 12.10
C ASP A 126 7.03 3.35 11.69
N VAL A 127 7.66 4.51 11.84
CA VAL A 127 7.05 5.81 11.47
C VAL A 127 6.74 5.85 9.97
N SER A 128 7.66 5.38 9.13
CA SER A 128 7.47 5.35 7.68
C SER A 128 6.30 4.47 7.27
N GLY A 129 6.10 3.31 7.93
CA GLY A 129 4.96 2.44 7.71
C GLY A 129 3.63 3.13 8.00
N TYR A 130 3.51 3.81 9.16
CA TYR A 130 2.30 4.56 9.51
C TYR A 130 2.04 5.75 8.56
N LEU A 131 3.08 6.43 8.10
CA LEU A 131 2.95 7.52 7.12
C LEU A 131 2.44 7.00 5.78
N ILE A 132 2.95 5.86 5.30
CA ILE A 132 2.50 5.25 4.04
C ILE A 132 1.05 4.78 4.16
N TYR A 133 0.68 4.17 5.28
CA TYR A 133 -0.70 3.74 5.53
C TYR A 133 -1.68 4.92 5.56
N SER A 134 -1.35 5.97 6.32
CA SER A 134 -2.18 7.18 6.39
C SER A 134 -2.28 7.90 5.05
N ALA A 135 -1.20 7.96 4.27
CA ALA A 135 -1.21 8.52 2.92
C ALA A 135 -2.13 7.73 1.97
N ASN A 136 -2.07 6.39 1.99
CA ASN A 136 -2.99 5.55 1.22
C ASN A 136 -4.45 5.79 1.60
N CYS A 137 -4.76 5.89 2.90
CA CYS A 137 -6.10 6.23 3.38
C CYS A 137 -6.56 7.61 2.88
N LEU A 138 -5.69 8.61 2.93
CA LEU A 138 -5.99 9.97 2.46
C LEU A 138 -6.24 10.01 0.94
N ILE A 139 -5.45 9.27 0.16
CA ILE A 139 -5.63 9.14 -1.30
C ILE A 139 -6.97 8.49 -1.61
N LEU A 140 -7.30 7.38 -0.95
CA LEU A 140 -8.56 6.67 -1.14
C LEU A 140 -9.77 7.53 -0.73
N LEU A 141 -9.66 8.27 0.38
CA LEU A 141 -10.70 9.20 0.83
C LEU A 141 -10.90 10.33 -0.18
N SER A 142 -9.80 10.90 -0.68
CA SER A 142 -9.85 11.98 -1.69
C SER A 142 -10.46 11.49 -2.99
N LEU A 143 -10.09 10.27 -3.44
CA LEU A 143 -10.70 9.64 -4.61
C LEU A 143 -12.19 9.38 -4.40
N ALA A 144 -12.58 8.88 -3.22
CA ALA A 144 -13.98 8.68 -2.87
C ALA A 144 -14.77 9.99 -2.85
N ALA A 145 -14.21 11.08 -2.32
CA ALA A 145 -14.83 12.39 -2.31
C ALA A 145 -15.02 12.95 -3.74
N ILE A 146 -14.02 12.80 -4.60
CA ILE A 146 -14.10 13.20 -6.01
C ILE A 146 -15.17 12.38 -6.74
N THR A 147 -15.16 11.05 -6.63
CA THR A 147 -16.17 10.20 -7.26
C THR A 147 -17.58 10.50 -6.73
N TYR A 148 -17.73 10.74 -5.43
CA TYR A 148 -19.02 11.13 -4.84
C TYR A 148 -19.54 12.45 -5.43
N LYS A 149 -18.66 13.46 -5.55
CA LYS A 149 -19.00 14.73 -6.19
C LYS A 149 -19.38 14.54 -7.66
N GLU A 150 -18.64 13.72 -8.40
CA GLU A 150 -18.96 13.40 -9.80
C GLU A 150 -20.34 12.76 -9.96
N GLU A 151 -20.74 11.86 -9.06
CA GLU A 151 -22.01 11.13 -9.15
C GLU A 151 -23.22 11.97 -8.69
N TYR A 152 -23.07 12.76 -7.63
CA TYR A 152 -24.19 13.45 -6.97
C TYR A 152 -24.28 14.96 -7.23
N ASP A 153 -23.16 15.67 -7.44
CA ASP A 153 -23.16 17.12 -7.70
C ASP A 153 -23.30 17.46 -9.20
N TYR A 154 -22.97 16.53 -10.11
CA TYR A 154 -23.16 16.72 -11.57
C TYR A 154 -24.48 16.18 -12.12
N ALA A 155 -25.36 15.64 -11.27
CA ALA A 155 -26.77 15.50 -11.60
C ALA A 155 -27.45 16.89 -11.57
N LEU A 156 -26.95 17.85 -12.37
CA LEU A 156 -27.74 19.01 -12.74
C LEU A 156 -29.06 18.46 -13.27
N PRO A 157 -30.23 18.86 -12.74
CA PRO A 157 -31.50 18.47 -13.32
C PRO A 157 -31.46 18.93 -14.77
N SER A 158 -31.36 18.00 -15.71
CA SER A 158 -31.40 18.38 -17.12
C SER A 158 -32.79 18.97 -17.34
N ILE A 159 -32.86 20.29 -17.47
CA ILE A 159 -34.05 21.00 -17.93
C ILE A 159 -34.17 20.70 -19.43
N ARG A 160 -34.40 19.43 -19.77
CA ARG A 160 -34.98 19.06 -21.04
C ARG A 160 -36.48 18.83 -20.79
N LYS A 161 -37.15 19.90 -20.37
CA LYS A 161 -38.50 20.16 -20.85
C LYS A 161 -38.34 20.67 -22.27
N LYS A 162 -38.66 19.83 -23.26
CA LYS A 162 -39.18 20.29 -24.54
C LYS A 162 -40.03 19.18 -25.16
N ARG A 163 -41.34 19.40 -24.99
CA ARG A 163 -42.52 18.95 -25.75
C ARG A 163 -42.52 17.52 -26.27
#